data_AF-A0A1H5RJN6-F1
#
_entry.id   AF-A0A1H5RJN6-F1
#
_cell.length_a   1.000
_cell.length_b   1.000
_cell.length_c   1.000
_cell.angle_alpha   90.00
_cell.angle_beta   90.00
_cell.angle_gamma   90.00
#
_symmetry.space_group_name_H-M   'P 1'
#
loop_
_entity.id
_entity.type
_entity.pdbx_description
1 polymer ?
#
loop_
_entity_poly.entity_id
_entity_poly.type
_entity_poly.pdbx_seq_one_letter_code
_entity_poly.pdbx_strand_id
1 'polypeptide(L)'
;MKRFLAFLIIMLCFTQDVFAGREYLLKYAYPKDVKTKSIYDLLGKGKNYKNAKSRNTRILSSIKDKVPPKVVYTYPSNEANNVDLNVSIRIKFSENIRKGVNFSKIYLKRGNEGERFSIALSKNEVVLKASLKPDSVYTVYIPKEAFLDYSNNKFLGYSFSFKTKQLIAKTYLNSPFSLIMPNVDFSDKDFNYDSGGEYLFFDYIKRIKNLNYVKMEGIPFVYEGNQKKFNPLLCAEYGLQEFTFYKNGDLEAFKGAKSAADYLILHQQKDGSFINDFNYKEGNIEMKEKWKSDLTQGMAISLFIRLYKETLDEKYLNAAKLSLKPLLNKSVYDMFDRNSKYTLSSHMFVLFGLYDLSFYSPEALLKFNEGVETLKKILPDMFENEKFYEDIQIAQIKALNSILEDPYFEEFLVDVELLDVE
;
A
#
# COMPACT_ATOMS: atom_id res chain seq x y z
N MET A 1 -12.73 14.84 -53.54
CA MET A 1 -12.31 13.66 -52.74
C MET A 1 -10.91 13.75 -52.14
N LYS A 2 -9.86 14.23 -52.83
CA LYS A 2 -8.50 14.28 -52.26
C LYS A 2 -8.24 15.32 -51.14
N ARG A 3 -9.10 16.35 -50.99
CA ARG A 3 -8.99 17.35 -49.89
C ARG A 3 -9.75 16.96 -48.60
N PHE A 4 -10.70 16.04 -48.69
CA PHE A 4 -11.47 15.55 -47.53
C PHE A 4 -10.71 14.45 -46.77
N LEU A 5 -9.90 13.66 -47.49
CA LEU A 5 -9.04 12.62 -46.91
C LEU A 5 -7.83 13.22 -46.15
N ALA A 6 -7.31 14.37 -46.57
CA ALA A 6 -6.25 15.08 -45.86
C ALA A 6 -6.74 15.68 -44.53
N PHE A 7 -8.00 16.14 -44.46
CA PHE A 7 -8.59 16.64 -43.22
C PHE A 7 -8.92 15.52 -42.23
N LEU A 8 -9.28 14.33 -42.72
CA LEU A 8 -9.53 13.15 -41.88
C LEU A 8 -8.24 12.56 -41.31
N ILE A 9 -7.14 12.56 -42.06
CA ILE A 9 -5.83 12.12 -41.58
C ILE A 9 -5.23 13.13 -40.58
N ILE A 10 -5.46 14.43 -40.79
CA ILE A 10 -5.08 15.46 -39.80
C ILE A 10 -5.93 15.31 -38.51
N MET A 11 -7.25 15.06 -38.61
CA MET A 11 -8.11 14.78 -37.43
C MET A 11 -7.82 13.43 -36.73
N LEU A 12 -7.33 12.42 -37.46
CA LEU A 12 -6.92 11.13 -36.90
C LEU A 12 -5.51 11.16 -36.30
N CYS A 13 -4.62 12.06 -36.79
CA CYS A 13 -3.33 12.34 -36.15
C CYS A 13 -3.47 13.25 -34.92
N PHE A 14 -4.56 14.02 -34.78
CA PHE A 14 -4.82 14.88 -33.61
C PHE A 14 -5.64 14.24 -32.50
N THR A 15 -5.90 12.92 -32.53
CA THR A 15 -6.67 12.23 -31.47
C THR A 15 -5.94 11.09 -30.79
N GLN A 16 -4.69 10.78 -31.17
CA GLN A 16 -3.86 9.77 -30.47
C GLN A 16 -2.66 10.34 -29.71
N ASP A 17 -2.24 11.58 -29.98
CA ASP A 17 -1.13 12.24 -29.24
C ASP A 17 -1.59 13.16 -28.10
N VAL A 18 -2.90 13.25 -27.84
CA VAL A 18 -3.50 14.18 -26.86
C VAL A 18 -3.59 13.58 -25.44
N PHE A 19 -3.21 12.32 -25.25
CA PHE A 19 -3.41 11.60 -23.98
C PHE A 19 -2.14 11.23 -23.21
N ALA A 20 -0.96 11.34 -23.81
CA ALA A 20 0.19 10.59 -23.32
C ALA A 20 0.87 11.17 -22.05
N GLY A 21 0.82 12.49 -21.84
CA GLY A 21 1.19 13.10 -20.55
C GLY A 21 0.09 13.05 -19.49
N ARG A 22 -1.17 13.04 -19.94
CA ARG A 22 -2.39 12.95 -19.11
C ARG A 22 -2.57 11.58 -18.47
N GLU A 23 -2.21 10.52 -19.19
CA GLU A 23 -2.32 9.16 -18.69
C GLU A 23 -1.17 8.78 -17.74
N TYR A 24 0.01 9.39 -17.82
CA TYR A 24 1.15 8.91 -17.05
C TYR A 24 0.92 9.01 -15.53
N LEU A 25 0.91 10.18 -14.89
CA LEU A 25 0.86 10.18 -13.42
C LEU A 25 -0.48 9.75 -12.80
N LEU A 26 -1.56 9.72 -13.59
CA LEU A 26 -2.93 9.70 -13.06
C LEU A 26 -3.74 8.46 -13.44
N LYS A 27 -3.41 7.80 -14.55
CA LYS A 27 -3.89 6.42 -14.80
C LYS A 27 -3.31 5.43 -13.78
N TYR A 28 -2.15 5.76 -13.19
CA TYR A 28 -1.54 5.03 -12.07
C TYR A 28 -1.96 5.54 -10.68
N ALA A 29 -2.86 6.52 -10.59
CA ALA A 29 -3.51 6.86 -9.32
C ALA A 29 -4.97 6.37 -9.32
N TYR A 30 -5.68 6.37 -10.46
CA TYR A 30 -7.06 5.89 -10.53
C TYR A 30 -7.39 5.25 -11.90
N PRO A 31 -7.41 3.92 -12.04
CA PRO A 31 -7.97 3.29 -13.23
C PRO A 31 -9.46 3.56 -13.28
N LYS A 32 -10.01 3.71 -14.49
CA LYS A 32 -11.45 4.00 -14.69
C LYS A 32 -12.38 2.98 -14.03
N ASP A 33 -11.92 1.74 -13.84
CA ASP A 33 -12.74 0.62 -13.36
C ASP A 33 -12.45 0.19 -11.91
N VAL A 34 -11.56 0.88 -11.18
CA VAL A 34 -11.34 0.59 -9.74
C VAL A 34 -12.33 1.38 -8.90
N LYS A 35 -13.19 0.65 -8.16
CA LYS A 35 -14.08 1.21 -7.14
C LYS A 35 -13.26 1.59 -5.91
N THR A 36 -12.66 2.77 -5.92
CA THR A 36 -12.08 3.35 -4.69
C THR A 36 -13.18 4.01 -3.86
N LYS A 37 -13.18 3.75 -2.56
CA LYS A 37 -14.06 4.40 -1.59
C LYS A 37 -13.28 5.55 -0.96
N SER A 38 -13.87 6.75 -0.86
CA SER A 38 -13.14 7.87 -0.26
C SER A 38 -12.90 7.60 1.23
N ILE A 39 -11.78 8.08 1.76
CA ILE A 39 -11.51 7.97 3.19
C ILE A 39 -12.55 8.71 4.03
N TYR A 40 -13.21 9.73 3.48
CA TYR A 40 -14.33 10.41 4.13
C TYR A 40 -15.52 9.45 4.33
N ASP A 41 -15.76 8.57 3.35
CA ASP A 41 -16.78 7.52 3.42
C ASP A 41 -16.35 6.34 4.31
N LEU A 42 -15.05 6.08 4.46
CA LEU A 42 -14.49 5.06 5.35
C LEU A 42 -14.47 5.53 6.81
N LEU A 43 -14.02 6.76 7.06
CA LEU A 43 -13.96 7.39 8.39
C LEU A 43 -15.32 7.91 8.88
N GLY A 44 -16.38 7.78 8.08
CA GLY A 44 -17.76 7.74 8.54
C GLY A 44 -18.30 9.01 9.22
N LYS A 45 -18.12 10.21 8.64
CA LYS A 45 -18.91 11.38 9.09
C LYS A 45 -20.34 11.34 8.55
N GLY A 46 -21.09 10.39 9.09
CA GLY A 46 -22.53 10.19 8.91
C GLY A 46 -23.20 9.33 9.98
N LYS A 47 -22.47 8.78 10.97
CA LYS A 47 -23.08 8.14 12.13
C LYS A 47 -22.31 8.46 13.42
N ASN A 48 -23.05 9.01 14.38
CA ASN A 48 -22.60 9.39 15.71
C ASN A 48 -21.88 8.25 16.44
N TYR A 49 -20.57 8.37 16.61
CA TYR A 49 -19.84 7.63 17.65
C TYR A 49 -20.12 8.28 19.01
N LYS A 50 -21.22 7.87 19.66
CA LYS A 50 -21.46 8.12 21.08
C LYS A 50 -21.23 6.84 21.88
N ASN A 51 -20.42 6.98 22.92
CA ASN A 51 -20.24 6.10 24.10
C ASN A 51 -19.31 4.89 23.95
N ALA A 52 -18.03 5.08 24.28
CA ALA A 52 -17.28 4.07 25.02
C ALA A 52 -17.42 4.37 26.52
N LYS A 53 -18.47 3.82 27.16
CA LYS A 53 -18.59 3.84 28.62
C LYS A 53 -17.64 2.80 29.20
N SER A 54 -16.75 3.27 30.08
CA SER A 54 -16.12 2.49 31.14
C SER A 54 -17.14 1.60 31.85
N ARG A 55 -16.81 0.32 32.04
CA ARG A 55 -17.58 -0.59 32.90
C ARG A 55 -16.73 -1.00 34.09
N ASN A 56 -17.21 -0.60 35.26
CA ASN A 56 -16.77 -1.06 36.57
C ASN A 56 -16.93 -2.58 36.72
N THR A 57 -15.93 -3.17 37.35
CA THR A 57 -15.85 -4.52 37.90
C THR A 57 -16.88 -4.75 39.01
N ARG A 58 -17.62 -5.86 38.94
CA ARG A 58 -18.35 -6.44 40.06
C ARG A 58 -17.89 -7.88 40.25
N ILE A 59 -17.36 -8.17 41.43
CA ILE A 59 -16.97 -9.50 41.89
C ILE A 59 -18.26 -10.33 42.05
N LEU A 60 -18.31 -11.51 41.42
CA LEU A 60 -19.33 -12.53 41.66
C LEU A 60 -18.64 -13.85 41.94
N SER A 61 -18.98 -14.41 43.10
CA SER A 61 -18.66 -15.77 43.54
C SER A 61 -19.05 -16.81 42.50
N SER A 62 -18.14 -17.77 42.30
CA SER A 62 -18.09 -18.77 41.24
C SER A 62 -19.36 -19.64 41.09
N ILE A 63 -20.14 -19.38 40.05
CA ILE A 63 -20.97 -20.41 39.42
C ILE A 63 -20.03 -21.23 38.54
N LYS A 64 -19.94 -22.54 38.79
CA LYS A 64 -19.15 -23.45 37.94
C LYS A 64 -19.72 -23.42 36.53
N ASP A 65 -18.94 -22.94 35.58
CA ASP A 65 -19.30 -22.93 34.17
C ASP A 65 -19.56 -24.36 33.68
N LYS A 66 -20.64 -24.56 32.92
CA LYS A 66 -21.05 -25.84 32.33
C LYS A 66 -21.13 -25.78 30.80
N VAL A 67 -20.82 -24.62 30.20
CA VAL A 67 -20.91 -24.44 28.75
C VAL A 67 -19.60 -24.90 28.13
N PRO A 68 -19.62 -25.82 27.16
CA PRO A 68 -18.41 -26.19 26.44
C PRO A 68 -18.00 -25.12 25.43
N PRO A 69 -16.71 -25.00 25.11
CA PRO A 69 -16.24 -24.09 24.06
C PRO A 69 -16.88 -24.46 22.72
N LYS A 70 -17.24 -23.45 21.93
CA LYS A 70 -17.83 -23.60 20.58
C LYS A 70 -17.05 -22.80 19.56
N VAL A 71 -16.93 -23.30 18.35
CA VAL A 71 -16.38 -22.52 17.23
C VAL A 71 -17.37 -21.42 16.88
N VAL A 72 -16.92 -20.17 16.93
CA VAL A 72 -17.71 -18.98 16.57
C VAL A 72 -17.27 -18.36 15.26
N TYR A 73 -16.07 -18.70 14.78
CA TYR A 73 -15.52 -18.20 13.53
C TYR A 73 -14.45 -19.14 12.99
N THR A 74 -14.42 -19.31 11.67
CA THR A 74 -13.29 -19.91 10.96
C THR A 74 -12.85 -19.02 9.81
N TYR A 75 -11.55 -19.00 9.57
CA TYR A 75 -10.96 -18.49 8.34
C TYR A 75 -10.07 -19.58 7.75
N PRO A 76 -10.27 -20.01 6.50
CA PRO A 76 -11.41 -19.68 5.66
C PRO A 76 -12.75 -20.07 6.30
N SER A 77 -13.83 -19.39 5.91
CA SER A 77 -15.18 -19.79 6.32
C SER A 77 -15.48 -21.19 5.78
N ASN A 78 -16.36 -21.93 6.45
CA ASN A 78 -16.82 -23.22 5.91
C ASN A 78 -17.35 -23.04 4.48
N GLU A 79 -16.91 -23.92 3.58
CA GLU A 79 -17.21 -23.94 2.15
C GLU A 79 -16.70 -22.72 1.35
N ALA A 80 -15.74 -21.96 1.89
CA ALA A 80 -15.10 -20.89 1.14
C ALA A 80 -14.46 -21.42 -0.15
N ASN A 81 -14.57 -20.64 -1.23
CA ASN A 81 -13.93 -20.90 -2.52
C ASN A 81 -12.89 -19.83 -2.82
N ASN A 82 -11.97 -20.13 -3.74
CA ASN A 82 -10.88 -19.22 -4.15
C ASN A 82 -10.01 -18.74 -2.99
N VAL A 83 -9.77 -19.63 -2.02
CA VAL A 83 -8.91 -19.35 -0.88
C VAL A 83 -7.45 -19.26 -1.33
N ASP A 84 -6.76 -18.20 -0.95
CA ASP A 84 -5.33 -18.05 -1.25
C ASP A 84 -4.49 -19.19 -0.66
N LEU A 85 -3.40 -19.56 -1.33
CA LEU A 85 -2.56 -20.68 -0.91
C LEU A 85 -1.79 -20.40 0.40
N ASN A 86 -1.64 -19.12 0.73
CA ASN A 86 -0.82 -18.66 1.85
C ASN A 86 -1.67 -18.29 3.07
N VAL A 87 -2.96 -18.65 3.11
CA VAL A 87 -3.80 -18.38 4.27
C VAL A 87 -3.44 -19.27 5.46
N SER A 88 -3.46 -18.67 6.66
CA SER A 88 -3.52 -19.45 7.89
C SER A 88 -4.96 -19.84 8.20
N ILE A 89 -5.18 -21.11 8.54
CA ILE A 89 -6.48 -21.63 8.92
C ILE A 89 -6.74 -21.25 10.38
N ARG A 90 -7.56 -20.23 10.63
CA ARG A 90 -7.91 -19.73 11.98
C ARG A 90 -9.23 -20.30 12.45
N ILE A 91 -9.29 -20.68 13.71
CA ILE A 91 -10.50 -21.15 14.40
C ILE A 91 -10.62 -20.38 15.72
N LYS A 92 -11.69 -19.60 15.87
CA LYS A 92 -11.97 -18.85 17.10
C LYS A 92 -13.09 -19.52 17.88
N PHE A 93 -12.89 -19.61 19.19
CA PHE A 93 -13.80 -20.23 20.13
C PHE A 93 -14.56 -19.17 20.95
N SER A 94 -15.74 -19.57 21.46
CA SER A 94 -16.62 -18.75 22.30
C SER A 94 -15.98 -18.30 23.61
N GLU A 95 -14.89 -18.94 24.02
CA GLU A 95 -14.21 -18.76 25.29
C GLU A 95 -12.76 -19.26 25.22
N ASN A 96 -11.96 -18.93 26.24
CA ASN A 96 -10.57 -19.36 26.30
C ASN A 96 -10.45 -20.88 26.44
N ILE A 97 -9.54 -21.47 25.68
CA ILE A 97 -9.35 -22.91 25.59
C ILE A 97 -7.94 -23.34 26.00
N ARG A 98 -7.81 -24.61 26.34
CA ARG A 98 -6.56 -25.32 26.57
C ARG A 98 -6.59 -26.68 25.87
N LYS A 99 -5.40 -27.27 25.66
CA LYS A 99 -5.25 -28.56 24.99
C LYS A 99 -5.99 -29.67 25.75
N GLY A 100 -6.80 -30.45 25.05
CA GLY A 100 -7.46 -31.65 25.55
C GLY A 100 -6.74 -32.93 25.12
N VAL A 101 -7.26 -34.08 25.54
CA VAL A 101 -6.64 -35.41 25.31
C VAL A 101 -6.54 -35.78 23.83
N ASN A 102 -7.41 -35.23 22.98
CA ASN A 102 -7.41 -35.48 21.54
C ASN A 102 -6.80 -34.33 20.73
N PHE A 103 -6.06 -33.41 21.36
CA PHE A 103 -5.42 -32.28 20.66
C PHE A 103 -4.48 -32.74 19.54
N SER A 104 -3.69 -33.80 19.79
CA SER A 104 -2.79 -34.40 18.79
C SER A 104 -3.51 -35.19 17.68
N LYS A 105 -4.83 -35.37 17.78
CA LYS A 105 -5.66 -36.05 16.78
C LYS A 105 -6.39 -35.08 15.85
N ILE A 106 -6.09 -33.78 15.92
CA ILE A 106 -6.53 -32.82 14.90
C ILE A 106 -5.81 -33.18 13.60
N TYR A 107 -6.54 -33.16 12.47
CA TYR A 107 -5.93 -33.46 11.17
C TYR A 107 -6.52 -32.60 10.04
N LEU A 108 -5.70 -32.37 9.03
CA LEU A 108 -6.05 -31.70 7.78
C LEU A 108 -6.02 -32.73 6.65
N LYS A 109 -7.01 -32.69 5.76
CA LYS A 109 -7.01 -33.50 4.53
C LYS A 109 -7.07 -32.61 3.30
N ARG A 110 -6.37 -33.00 2.24
CA ARG A 110 -6.62 -32.54 0.86
C ARG A 110 -7.27 -33.67 0.09
N GLY A 111 -8.56 -33.53 -0.23
CA GLY A 111 -9.35 -34.65 -0.76
C GLY A 111 -9.28 -35.87 0.18
N ASN A 112 -8.67 -36.96 -0.28
CA ASN A 112 -8.51 -38.19 0.52
C ASN A 112 -7.15 -38.30 1.22
N GLU A 113 -6.19 -37.43 0.92
CA GLU A 113 -4.82 -37.47 1.44
C GLU A 113 -4.71 -36.66 2.74
N GLY A 114 -3.95 -37.16 3.71
CA GLY A 114 -3.61 -36.40 4.92
C GLY A 114 -2.54 -35.36 4.62
N GLU A 115 -2.68 -34.17 5.18
CA GLU A 115 -1.77 -33.04 4.97
C GLU A 115 -1.08 -32.64 6.26
N ARG A 116 0.20 -32.26 6.15
CA ARG A 116 0.98 -31.78 7.30
C ARG A 116 0.64 -30.33 7.61
N PHE A 117 0.63 -29.99 8.89
CA PHE A 117 0.39 -28.62 9.35
C PHE A 117 1.04 -28.39 10.72
N SER A 118 1.35 -27.13 11.03
CA SER A 118 1.67 -26.68 12.38
C SER A 118 0.43 -26.14 13.07
N ILE A 119 0.34 -26.26 14.40
CA ILE A 119 -0.79 -25.75 15.19
C ILE A 119 -0.31 -24.85 16.34
N ALA A 120 -0.82 -23.62 16.38
CA ALA A 120 -0.62 -22.69 17.48
C ALA A 120 -1.94 -22.46 18.23
N LEU A 121 -1.85 -22.25 19.54
CA LEU A 121 -2.98 -21.94 20.40
C LEU A 121 -2.65 -20.71 21.25
N SER A 122 -3.55 -19.73 21.24
CA SER A 122 -3.48 -18.55 22.10
C SER A 122 -4.88 -18.18 22.57
N LYS A 123 -5.10 -18.15 23.88
CA LYS A 123 -6.39 -17.81 24.51
C LYS A 123 -7.56 -18.62 23.92
N ASN A 124 -8.41 -18.00 23.11
CA ASN A 124 -9.57 -18.60 22.47
C ASN A 124 -9.40 -18.83 20.96
N GLU A 125 -8.17 -18.86 20.47
CA GLU A 125 -7.87 -18.98 19.05
C GLU A 125 -6.85 -20.08 18.76
N VAL A 126 -7.11 -20.81 17.68
CA VAL A 126 -6.25 -21.85 17.12
C VAL A 126 -5.91 -21.47 15.70
N VAL A 127 -4.63 -21.57 15.35
CA VAL A 127 -4.12 -21.28 14.03
C VAL A 127 -3.43 -22.53 13.48
N LEU A 128 -3.91 -23.06 12.36
CA LEU A 128 -3.23 -24.10 11.60
C LEU A 128 -2.52 -23.47 10.40
N LYS A 129 -1.28 -23.86 10.14
CA LYS A 129 -0.55 -23.47 8.93
C LYS A 129 -0.15 -24.73 8.16
N ALA A 130 -0.51 -24.80 6.88
CA ALA A 130 -0.26 -25.93 6.00
C ALA A 130 0.17 -25.43 4.62
N SER A 131 0.98 -26.22 3.90
CA SER A 131 1.36 -25.92 2.52
C SER A 131 0.22 -26.26 1.57
N LEU A 132 -0.63 -25.27 1.27
CA LEU A 132 -1.82 -25.49 0.46
C LEU A 132 -1.45 -25.55 -1.04
N LYS A 133 -2.01 -26.55 -1.72
CA LYS A 133 -1.90 -26.74 -3.17
C LYS A 133 -3.01 -26.00 -3.90
N PRO A 134 -2.77 -25.52 -5.13
CA PRO A 134 -3.80 -24.87 -5.95
C PRO A 134 -4.94 -25.81 -6.31
N ASP A 135 -6.10 -25.21 -6.59
CA ASP A 135 -7.34 -25.87 -7.04
C ASP A 135 -7.69 -27.15 -6.25
N SER A 136 -7.52 -27.07 -4.93
CA SER A 136 -7.61 -28.22 -4.03
C SER A 136 -8.61 -27.97 -2.92
N VAL A 137 -9.40 -28.99 -2.60
CA VAL A 137 -10.32 -28.95 -1.46
C VAL A 137 -9.61 -29.46 -0.21
N TYR A 138 -9.61 -28.64 0.82
CA TYR A 138 -9.08 -28.95 2.14
C TYR A 138 -10.21 -29.10 3.15
N THR A 139 -10.07 -30.07 4.06
CA THR A 139 -11.01 -30.29 5.17
C THR A 139 -10.25 -30.42 6.48
N VAL A 140 -10.61 -29.58 7.44
CA VAL A 140 -10.06 -29.58 8.80
C VAL A 140 -10.98 -30.40 9.69
N TYR A 141 -10.40 -31.31 10.47
CA TYR A 141 -11.12 -32.12 11.43
C TYR A 141 -10.57 -31.90 12.84
N ILE A 142 -11.45 -31.45 13.73
CA ILE A 142 -11.16 -31.22 15.14
C ILE A 142 -12.02 -32.23 15.93
N PRO A 143 -11.42 -33.27 16.53
CA PRO A 143 -12.19 -34.29 17.24
C PRO A 143 -12.79 -33.76 18.55
N LYS A 144 -13.78 -34.50 19.07
CA LYS A 144 -14.27 -34.32 20.45
C LYS A 144 -13.10 -34.36 21.43
N GLU A 145 -13.18 -33.54 22.47
CA GLU A 145 -12.15 -33.44 23.52
C GLU A 145 -10.76 -33.01 23.02
N ALA A 146 -10.65 -32.43 21.82
CA ALA A 146 -9.42 -31.78 21.37
C ALA A 146 -9.07 -30.53 22.21
N PHE A 147 -10.11 -29.88 22.73
CA PHE A 147 -10.00 -28.70 23.59
C PHE A 147 -10.89 -28.84 24.83
N LEU A 148 -10.49 -28.12 25.87
CA LEU A 148 -11.21 -27.91 27.11
C LEU A 148 -11.22 -26.41 27.40
N ASP A 149 -12.21 -25.91 28.11
CA ASP A 149 -12.11 -24.60 28.75
C ASP A 149 -11.31 -24.68 30.08
N TYR A 150 -11.27 -23.57 30.82
CA TYR A 150 -10.66 -23.51 32.16
C TYR A 150 -11.58 -24.02 33.29
N SER A 151 -12.83 -24.37 32.96
CA SER A 151 -13.82 -24.97 33.87
C SER A 151 -13.97 -26.50 33.68
N ASN A 152 -13.19 -27.08 32.77
CA ASN A 152 -13.17 -28.49 32.35
C ASN A 152 -14.35 -28.96 31.50
N ASN A 153 -15.08 -28.06 30.85
CA ASN A 153 -16.07 -28.46 29.84
C ASN A 153 -15.38 -28.87 28.54
N LYS A 154 -15.87 -29.95 27.93
CA LYS A 154 -15.23 -30.64 26.80
C LYS A 154 -15.74 -30.14 25.46
N PHE A 155 -14.83 -29.79 24.55
CA PHE A 155 -15.16 -29.46 23.16
C PHE A 155 -15.86 -30.62 22.45
N LEU A 156 -16.93 -30.34 21.71
CA LEU A 156 -17.78 -31.35 21.08
C LEU A 156 -17.34 -31.78 19.67
N GLY A 157 -16.20 -31.28 19.20
CA GLY A 157 -15.69 -31.52 17.85
C GLY A 157 -16.27 -30.57 16.82
N TYR A 158 -15.57 -30.40 15.71
CA TYR A 158 -15.97 -29.55 14.60
C TYR A 158 -15.21 -29.93 13.32
N SER A 159 -15.82 -29.72 12.16
CA SER A 159 -15.15 -29.86 10.87
C SER A 159 -15.64 -28.82 9.90
N PHE A 160 -14.75 -28.35 9.04
CA PHE A 160 -15.08 -27.42 7.96
C PHE A 160 -14.15 -27.65 6.77
N SER A 161 -14.61 -27.26 5.58
CA SER A 161 -13.85 -27.38 4.35
C SER A 161 -13.72 -26.06 3.62
N PHE A 162 -12.73 -25.96 2.74
CA PHE A 162 -12.56 -24.83 1.84
C PHE A 162 -11.81 -25.26 0.57
N LYS A 163 -11.97 -24.50 -0.53
CA LYS A 163 -11.30 -24.74 -1.80
C LYS A 163 -10.31 -23.62 -2.11
N THR A 164 -9.07 -24.00 -2.38
CA THR A 164 -8.01 -23.06 -2.75
C THR A 164 -8.16 -22.54 -4.18
N LYS A 165 -7.62 -21.36 -4.43
CA LYS A 165 -7.59 -20.75 -5.76
C LYS A 165 -6.80 -21.62 -6.73
N GLN A 166 -7.22 -21.60 -7.99
CA GLN A 166 -6.40 -22.08 -9.08
C GLN A 166 -5.25 -21.09 -9.32
N LEU A 167 -4.03 -21.58 -9.47
CA LEU A 167 -2.95 -20.77 -10.03
C LEU A 167 -3.17 -20.69 -11.54
N ILE A 168 -3.74 -19.58 -11.97
CA ILE A 168 -3.69 -19.19 -13.38
C ILE A 168 -2.33 -18.52 -13.54
N ALA A 169 -1.53 -18.95 -14.51
CA ALA A 169 -0.36 -18.18 -14.93
C ALA A 169 -0.87 -16.75 -15.20
N LYS A 170 -0.49 -15.78 -14.35
CA LYS A 170 -0.88 -14.39 -14.55
C LYS A 170 -0.22 -13.95 -15.86
N THR A 171 -0.92 -14.12 -16.98
CA THR A 171 -0.64 -13.38 -18.19
C THR A 171 -0.99 -11.93 -17.86
N TYR A 172 0.00 -11.14 -17.45
CA TYR A 172 -0.09 -9.68 -17.30
C TYR A 172 -0.28 -8.98 -18.67
N LEU A 173 -0.94 -9.64 -19.63
CA LEU A 173 -1.02 -9.22 -21.02
C LEU A 173 -1.88 -7.95 -21.20
N ASN A 174 -2.61 -7.52 -20.17
CA ASN A 174 -3.48 -6.35 -20.22
C ASN A 174 -3.36 -5.40 -19.00
N SER A 175 -2.31 -5.52 -18.17
CA SER A 175 -2.07 -4.49 -17.15
C SER A 175 -1.34 -3.31 -17.78
N PRO A 176 -1.86 -2.06 -17.74
CA PRO A 176 -1.13 -0.89 -18.20
C PRO A 176 0.20 -0.67 -17.45
N PHE A 177 0.40 -1.32 -16.30
CA PHE A 177 1.68 -1.33 -15.61
C PHE A 177 2.77 -2.12 -16.33
N SER A 178 2.47 -3.06 -17.24
CA SER A 178 3.52 -3.79 -17.98
C SER A 178 4.36 -2.87 -18.88
N LEU A 179 3.88 -1.66 -19.18
CA LEU A 179 4.59 -0.62 -19.94
C LEU A 179 5.66 0.12 -19.13
N ILE A 180 5.61 0.05 -17.79
CA ILE A 180 6.50 0.76 -16.85
C ILE A 180 7.16 -0.21 -15.86
N MET A 181 6.43 -1.20 -15.38
CA MET A 181 6.94 -2.30 -14.58
C MET A 181 6.79 -3.60 -15.39
N PRO A 182 7.65 -3.82 -16.41
CA PRO A 182 7.58 -5.04 -17.19
C PRO A 182 7.83 -6.27 -16.31
N ASN A 183 8.53 -6.10 -15.18
CA ASN A 183 8.84 -7.13 -14.19
C ASN A 183 8.59 -6.57 -12.78
N VAL A 184 7.37 -6.73 -12.24
CA VAL A 184 7.10 -6.48 -10.81
C VAL A 184 7.51 -7.71 -10.00
N ASP A 185 8.77 -8.07 -10.12
CA ASP A 185 9.35 -9.09 -9.26
C ASP A 185 10.28 -8.38 -8.27
N PHE A 186 9.75 -8.16 -7.07
CA PHE A 186 10.49 -7.59 -5.95
C PHE A 186 11.09 -8.67 -5.04
N SER A 187 11.11 -9.93 -5.47
CA SER A 187 11.58 -11.05 -4.62
C SER A 187 13.00 -10.84 -4.12
N ASP A 188 13.88 -10.26 -4.94
CA ASP A 188 15.27 -9.97 -4.61
C ASP A 188 15.50 -8.57 -4.00
N LYS A 189 14.43 -7.77 -3.80
CA LYS A 189 14.56 -6.39 -3.30
C LYS A 189 14.64 -6.36 -1.78
N ASP A 190 15.74 -5.81 -1.25
CA ASP A 190 15.80 -5.38 0.15
C ASP A 190 14.96 -4.11 0.34
N PHE A 191 14.03 -4.15 1.29
CA PHE A 191 13.13 -3.04 1.60
C PHE A 191 13.57 -2.22 2.81
N ASN A 192 14.76 -2.45 3.36
CA ASN A 192 15.34 -1.60 4.39
C ASN A 192 15.42 -0.13 3.91
N TYR A 193 14.60 0.73 4.50
CA TYR A 193 14.47 2.10 4.06
C TYR A 193 15.54 3.00 4.68
N ASP A 194 16.31 3.69 3.85
CA ASP A 194 17.25 4.74 4.25
C ASP A 194 16.92 6.06 3.56
N SER A 195 16.78 7.13 4.37
CA SER A 195 16.54 8.49 3.89
C SER A 195 17.73 9.12 3.15
N GLY A 196 18.92 8.51 3.21
CA GLY A 196 20.09 8.84 2.37
C GLY A 196 20.34 7.88 1.20
N GLY A 197 19.61 6.77 1.14
CA GLY A 197 19.77 5.72 0.14
C GLY A 197 18.88 5.90 -1.08
N GLU A 198 18.72 4.82 -1.84
CA GLU A 198 17.72 4.75 -2.91
C GLU A 198 16.30 5.06 -2.40
N TYR A 199 15.42 5.49 -3.33
CA TYR A 199 14.03 5.73 -3.00
C TYR A 199 13.20 4.51 -3.37
N LEU A 200 12.94 3.67 -2.36
CA LEU A 200 12.05 2.51 -2.44
C LEU A 200 12.47 1.55 -3.57
N PHE A 201 11.64 1.43 -4.61
CA PHE A 201 11.79 0.53 -5.75
C PHE A 201 11.89 1.31 -7.08
N PHE A 202 12.33 2.57 -7.04
CA PHE A 202 12.30 3.46 -8.20
C PHE A 202 13.26 3.08 -9.34
N ASP A 203 14.18 2.16 -9.11
CA ASP A 203 15.00 1.48 -10.12
C ASP A 203 14.29 0.32 -10.83
N TYR A 204 13.29 -0.30 -10.20
CA TYR A 204 12.48 -1.39 -10.77
C TYR A 204 11.39 -0.87 -11.72
N ILE A 205 11.08 0.43 -11.66
CA ILE A 205 10.17 1.08 -12.59
C ILE A 205 10.95 1.64 -13.78
N LYS A 206 10.34 1.63 -14.96
CA LYS A 206 10.92 2.14 -16.20
C LYS A 206 11.37 3.58 -15.99
N ARG A 207 12.61 3.85 -16.36
CA ARG A 207 13.23 5.15 -16.18
C ARG A 207 12.43 6.24 -16.90
N ILE A 208 12.00 7.25 -16.16
CA ILE A 208 11.09 8.32 -16.60
C ILE A 208 11.62 9.04 -17.84
N LYS A 209 12.93 9.31 -17.89
CA LYS A 209 13.57 9.96 -19.05
C LYS A 209 13.53 9.13 -20.34
N ASN A 210 13.25 7.83 -20.24
CA ASN A 210 13.18 6.89 -21.37
C ASN A 210 11.75 6.61 -21.83
N LEU A 211 10.76 7.36 -21.33
CA LEU A 211 9.37 7.21 -21.72
C LEU A 211 9.08 8.04 -22.97
N ASN A 212 8.46 7.42 -23.97
CA ASN A 212 8.28 8.05 -25.29
C ASN A 212 7.49 9.38 -25.25
N TYR A 213 6.60 9.53 -24.28
CA TYR A 213 5.75 10.72 -24.08
C TYR A 213 6.29 11.73 -23.09
N VAL A 214 7.34 11.41 -22.34
CA VAL A 214 8.07 12.38 -21.52
C VAL A 214 9.16 12.99 -22.39
N LYS A 215 9.24 14.32 -22.37
CA LYS A 215 10.32 15.07 -23.03
C LYS A 215 11.21 15.68 -21.96
N MET A 216 12.48 15.93 -22.32
CA MET A 216 13.50 16.40 -21.40
C MET A 216 14.09 17.73 -21.87
N GLU A 217 14.08 18.73 -21.00
CA GLU A 217 14.83 20.00 -21.15
C GLU A 217 15.57 20.26 -19.84
N GLY A 218 16.47 19.34 -19.47
CA GLY A 218 17.09 19.27 -18.15
C GLY A 218 16.19 18.64 -17.09
N ILE A 219 14.89 18.90 -17.17
CA ILE A 219 13.83 18.31 -16.33
C ILE A 219 12.71 17.73 -17.22
N PRO A 220 11.91 16.79 -16.71
CA PRO A 220 10.82 16.19 -17.47
C PRO A 220 9.66 17.16 -17.65
N PHE A 221 9.10 17.15 -18.86
CA PHE A 221 7.85 17.82 -19.18
C PHE A 221 7.02 16.97 -20.14
N VAL A 222 5.74 17.33 -20.24
CA VAL A 222 4.80 16.72 -21.18
C VAL A 222 4.12 17.80 -22.02
N TYR A 223 3.57 17.42 -23.16
CA TYR A 223 2.74 18.32 -23.95
C TYR A 223 1.26 18.15 -23.59
N GLU A 224 0.57 19.26 -23.32
CA GLU A 224 -0.89 19.34 -23.34
C GLU A 224 -1.32 20.18 -24.55
N GLY A 225 -1.78 19.51 -25.61
CA GLY A 225 -1.91 20.13 -26.93
C GLY A 225 -0.54 20.64 -27.41
N ASN A 226 -0.44 21.94 -27.69
CA ASN A 226 0.82 22.57 -28.11
C ASN A 226 1.59 23.23 -26.94
N GLN A 227 1.09 23.14 -25.71
CA GLN A 227 1.72 23.76 -24.55
C GLN A 227 2.62 22.77 -23.82
N LYS A 228 3.85 23.22 -23.50
CA LYS A 228 4.74 22.51 -22.58
C LYS A 228 4.20 22.64 -21.17
N LYS A 229 4.06 21.52 -20.46
CA LYS A 229 3.59 21.46 -19.08
C LYS A 229 4.61 20.76 -18.20
N PHE A 230 5.04 21.48 -17.17
CA PHE A 230 5.94 20.96 -16.15
C PHE A 230 5.11 20.61 -14.92
N ASN A 231 5.00 19.31 -14.64
CA ASN A 231 4.28 18.84 -13.48
C ASN A 231 5.27 18.72 -12.30
N PRO A 232 5.06 19.45 -11.19
CA PRO A 232 5.91 19.35 -10.01
C PRO A 232 6.04 17.92 -9.47
N LEU A 233 4.97 17.11 -9.54
CA LEU A 233 5.02 15.71 -9.11
C LEU A 233 5.96 14.90 -10.01
N LEU A 234 5.84 15.04 -11.33
CA LEU A 234 6.72 14.36 -12.29
C LEU A 234 8.19 14.73 -12.08
N CYS A 235 8.44 16.00 -11.75
CA CYS A 235 9.80 16.46 -11.43
C CYS A 235 10.32 15.80 -10.14
N ALA A 236 9.49 15.71 -9.09
CA ALA A 236 9.87 15.04 -7.84
C ALA A 236 10.16 13.55 -8.05
N GLU A 237 9.28 12.84 -8.76
CA GLU A 237 9.45 11.41 -9.09
C GLU A 237 10.71 11.16 -9.92
N TYR A 238 10.93 11.96 -10.97
CA TYR A 238 12.15 11.90 -11.77
C TYR A 238 13.39 12.15 -10.93
N GLY A 239 13.37 13.16 -10.06
CA GLY A 239 14.51 13.46 -9.20
C GLY A 239 14.86 12.32 -8.25
N LEU A 240 13.84 11.72 -7.61
CA LEU A 240 14.00 10.56 -6.73
C LEU A 240 14.52 9.33 -7.48
N GLN A 241 14.03 9.12 -8.69
CA GLN A 241 14.47 8.02 -9.53
C GLN A 241 15.92 8.20 -10.00
N GLU A 242 16.30 9.38 -10.46
CA GLU A 242 17.69 9.64 -10.85
C GLU A 242 18.63 9.59 -9.64
N PHE A 243 18.18 10.00 -8.45
CA PHE A 243 18.97 9.81 -7.23
C PHE A 243 19.15 8.32 -6.89
N THR A 244 18.11 7.52 -7.11
CA THR A 244 18.18 6.06 -6.96
C THR A 244 19.18 5.44 -7.93
N PHE A 245 19.12 5.78 -9.22
CA PHE A 245 20.13 5.32 -10.19
C PHE A 245 21.54 5.79 -9.87
N TYR A 246 21.69 7.01 -9.32
CA TYR A 246 22.97 7.51 -8.81
C TYR A 246 23.52 6.62 -7.69
N LYS A 247 22.70 6.28 -6.70
CA LYS A 247 23.09 5.37 -5.61
C LYS A 247 23.42 3.97 -6.10
N ASN A 248 22.82 3.56 -7.21
CA ASN A 248 23.07 2.27 -7.86
C ASN A 248 24.19 2.33 -8.93
N GLY A 249 24.99 3.40 -8.93
CA GLY A 249 26.26 3.50 -9.68
C GLY A 249 26.25 4.37 -10.94
N ASP A 250 25.09 4.89 -11.39
CA ASP A 250 25.00 5.82 -12.51
C ASP A 250 25.31 7.26 -12.05
N LEU A 251 26.60 7.59 -11.97
CA LEU A 251 27.07 8.89 -11.46
C LEU A 251 26.48 10.10 -12.19
N GLU A 252 26.16 9.98 -13.48
CA GLU A 252 25.55 11.04 -14.28
C GLU A 252 24.10 11.33 -13.88
N ALA A 253 23.41 10.36 -13.28
CA ALA A 253 22.04 10.52 -12.80
C ALA A 253 21.93 11.59 -11.71
N PHE A 254 23.00 11.81 -10.93
CA PHE A 254 23.01 12.84 -9.89
C PHE A 254 22.68 14.24 -10.43
N LYS A 255 23.13 14.55 -11.66
CA LYS A 255 22.81 15.81 -12.33
C LYS A 255 21.30 15.96 -12.56
N GLY A 256 20.62 14.89 -12.96
CA GLY A 256 19.16 14.86 -13.13
C GLY A 256 18.42 15.09 -11.82
N ALA A 257 18.84 14.39 -10.75
CA ALA A 257 18.28 14.58 -9.40
C ALA A 257 18.41 16.03 -8.92
N LYS A 258 19.60 16.60 -9.06
CA LYS A 258 19.89 18.00 -8.69
C LYS A 258 19.07 18.99 -9.51
N SER A 259 18.98 18.81 -10.83
CA SER A 259 18.19 19.69 -11.72
C SER A 259 16.70 19.66 -11.37
N ALA A 260 16.16 18.48 -11.05
CA ALA A 260 14.77 18.35 -10.61
C ALA A 260 14.51 19.10 -9.31
N ALA A 261 15.38 18.97 -8.31
CA ALA A 261 15.24 19.65 -7.04
C ALA A 261 15.41 21.17 -7.16
N ASP A 262 16.41 21.63 -7.90
CA ASP A 262 16.61 23.07 -8.13
C ASP A 262 15.41 23.69 -8.86
N TYR A 263 14.80 22.96 -9.80
CA TYR A 263 13.54 23.38 -10.43
C TYR A 263 12.39 23.47 -9.43
N LEU A 264 12.22 22.47 -8.57
CA LEU A 264 11.17 22.49 -7.55
C LEU A 264 11.35 23.67 -6.59
N ILE A 265 12.57 23.92 -6.11
CA ILE A 265 12.87 25.08 -5.25
C ILE A 265 12.47 26.39 -5.93
N LEU A 266 12.79 26.55 -7.22
CA LEU A 266 12.44 27.75 -7.98
C LEU A 266 10.92 27.97 -8.09
N HIS A 267 10.13 26.90 -8.08
CA HIS A 267 8.66 26.94 -8.24
C HIS A 267 7.91 26.75 -6.92
N GLN A 268 8.63 26.58 -5.82
CA GLN A 268 8.06 26.46 -4.48
C GLN A 268 7.45 27.80 -4.07
N GLN A 269 6.19 27.77 -3.64
CA GLN A 269 5.51 28.97 -3.18
C GLN A 269 5.98 29.39 -1.78
N LYS A 270 5.64 30.62 -1.36
CA LYS A 270 5.96 31.12 0.00
C LYS A 270 5.31 30.30 1.12
N ASP A 271 4.18 29.66 0.84
CA ASP A 271 3.50 28.72 1.75
C ASP A 271 4.07 27.29 1.67
N GLY A 272 5.08 27.07 0.81
CA GLY A 272 5.74 25.79 0.58
C GLY A 272 5.06 24.84 -0.39
N SER A 273 3.92 25.23 -0.94
CA SER A 273 3.20 24.40 -1.90
C SER A 273 3.82 24.44 -3.30
N PHE A 274 3.55 23.40 -4.09
CA PHE A 274 3.76 23.39 -5.54
C PHE A 274 2.42 23.53 -6.27
N ILE A 275 2.37 24.43 -7.24
CA ILE A 275 1.15 24.77 -7.99
C ILE A 275 1.21 24.12 -9.37
N ASN A 276 0.14 23.42 -9.76
CA ASN A 276 -0.04 22.93 -11.13
C ASN A 276 -0.70 24.01 -12.00
N ASP A 277 -0.12 24.36 -13.14
CA ASP A 277 -0.57 25.41 -14.06
C ASP A 277 -1.48 24.88 -15.20
N PHE A 278 -2.15 23.76 -14.95
CA PHE A 278 -2.99 23.09 -15.93
C PHE A 278 -4.27 22.56 -15.30
N ASN A 279 -5.32 22.48 -16.11
CA ASN A 279 -6.59 21.90 -15.69
C ASN A 279 -6.45 20.37 -15.61
N TYR A 280 -7.07 19.77 -14.62
CA TYR A 280 -7.14 18.32 -14.49
C TYR A 280 -8.58 17.83 -14.67
N LYS A 281 -8.77 16.74 -15.41
CA LYS A 281 -10.06 16.06 -15.56
C LYS A 281 -9.87 14.57 -15.80
N GLU A 282 -10.39 13.73 -14.90
CA GLU A 282 -10.46 12.27 -15.05
C GLU A 282 -11.71 11.74 -14.35
N GLY A 283 -12.53 10.98 -15.08
CA GLY A 283 -13.83 10.53 -14.60
C GLY A 283 -14.68 11.70 -14.05
N ASN A 284 -15.02 11.63 -12.76
CA ASN A 284 -15.80 12.66 -12.06
C ASN A 284 -14.93 13.72 -11.35
N ILE A 285 -13.61 13.61 -11.42
CA ILE A 285 -12.70 14.59 -10.81
C ILE A 285 -12.40 15.64 -11.87
N GLU A 286 -12.72 16.91 -11.56
CA GLU A 286 -12.34 18.07 -12.37
C GLU A 286 -11.75 19.15 -11.46
N MET A 287 -10.55 19.61 -11.80
CA MET A 287 -9.89 20.71 -11.11
C MET A 287 -9.41 21.73 -12.14
N LYS A 288 -9.64 23.00 -11.84
CA LYS A 288 -8.99 24.07 -12.60
C LYS A 288 -7.54 24.18 -12.18
N GLU A 289 -6.73 24.73 -13.07
CA GLU A 289 -5.36 25.15 -12.78
C GLU A 289 -5.24 25.84 -11.41
N LYS A 290 -4.04 25.81 -10.87
CA LYS A 290 -3.64 26.20 -9.51
C LYS A 290 -4.00 25.20 -8.41
N TRP A 291 -4.30 23.96 -8.76
CA TRP A 291 -4.49 22.88 -7.80
C TRP A 291 -3.14 22.36 -7.25
N LYS A 292 -3.19 21.80 -6.05
CA LYS A 292 -2.04 21.31 -5.28
C LYS A 292 -2.18 19.82 -4.96
N SER A 293 -1.07 19.18 -4.61
CA SER A 293 -1.00 17.75 -4.31
C SER A 293 -0.17 17.49 -3.05
N ASP A 294 -0.68 16.70 -2.10
CA ASP A 294 0.11 16.33 -0.93
C ASP A 294 1.20 15.33 -1.29
N LEU A 295 0.92 14.44 -2.25
CA LEU A 295 1.89 13.51 -2.81
C LEU A 295 3.14 14.24 -3.30
N THR A 296 2.96 15.35 -4.04
CA THR A 296 4.09 16.18 -4.47
C THR A 296 4.88 16.73 -3.29
N GLN A 297 4.22 17.18 -2.22
CA GLN A 297 4.92 17.67 -1.04
C GLN A 297 5.81 16.59 -0.42
N GLY A 298 5.27 15.40 -0.20
CA GLY A 298 6.01 14.28 0.40
C GLY A 298 7.19 13.81 -0.44
N MET A 299 7.00 13.65 -1.75
CA MET A 299 8.07 13.24 -2.66
C MET A 299 9.15 14.34 -2.80
N ALA A 300 8.76 15.61 -2.88
CA ALA A 300 9.73 16.71 -2.91
C ALA A 300 10.56 16.78 -1.62
N ILE A 301 9.93 16.59 -0.45
CA ILE A 301 10.66 16.51 0.83
C ILE A 301 11.69 15.37 0.79
N SER A 302 11.29 14.18 0.34
CA SER A 302 12.18 13.01 0.23
C SER A 302 13.38 13.28 -0.67
N LEU A 303 13.17 13.97 -1.80
CA LEU A 303 14.22 14.35 -2.75
C LEU A 303 15.17 15.37 -2.14
N PHE A 304 14.63 16.39 -1.49
CA PHE A 304 15.41 17.44 -0.86
C PHE A 304 16.28 16.91 0.28
N ILE A 305 15.75 16.02 1.14
CA ILE A 305 16.55 15.42 2.23
C ILE A 305 17.69 14.57 1.67
N ARG A 306 17.45 13.78 0.62
CA ARG A 306 18.48 12.99 -0.06
C ARG A 306 19.60 13.88 -0.61
N LEU A 307 19.26 14.96 -1.31
CA LEU A 307 20.26 15.91 -1.83
C LEU A 307 20.95 16.68 -0.71
N TYR A 308 20.26 17.04 0.36
CA TYR A 308 20.90 17.65 1.53
C TYR A 308 21.93 16.72 2.15
N LYS A 309 21.59 15.44 2.39
CA LYS A 309 22.53 14.46 2.93
C LYS A 309 23.75 14.25 2.02
N GLU A 310 23.54 14.27 0.71
CA GLU A 310 24.62 14.07 -0.27
C GLU A 310 25.53 15.29 -0.42
N THR A 311 24.98 16.51 -0.34
CA THR A 311 25.69 17.75 -0.70
C THR A 311 26.01 18.65 0.48
N LEU A 312 25.31 18.48 1.60
CA LEU A 312 25.25 19.40 2.75
C LEU A 312 24.80 20.83 2.38
N ASP A 313 24.17 21.03 1.21
CA ASP A 313 23.65 22.33 0.79
C ASP A 313 22.31 22.61 1.49
N GLU A 314 22.36 23.52 2.47
CA GLU A 314 21.23 23.94 3.31
C GLU A 314 20.02 24.43 2.52
N LYS A 315 20.15 24.85 1.25
CA LYS A 315 18.99 25.23 0.45
C LYS A 315 17.99 24.08 0.32
N TYR A 316 18.46 22.82 0.25
CA TYR A 316 17.60 21.65 0.14
C TYR A 316 16.88 21.38 1.47
N LEU A 317 17.58 21.45 2.61
CA LEU A 317 16.94 21.31 3.91
C LEU A 317 15.89 22.41 4.18
N ASN A 318 16.20 23.65 3.81
CA ASN A 318 15.26 24.76 3.93
C ASN A 318 14.02 24.57 3.03
N ALA A 319 14.21 24.09 1.81
CA ALA A 319 13.11 23.75 0.91
C ALA A 319 12.24 22.61 1.46
N ALA A 320 12.85 21.57 2.05
CA ALA A 320 12.13 20.47 2.70
C ALA A 320 11.27 20.97 3.87
N LYS A 321 11.83 21.78 4.77
CA LYS A 321 11.08 22.42 5.87
C LYS A 321 9.95 23.30 5.38
N LEU A 322 10.15 24.00 4.27
CA LEU A 322 9.10 24.82 3.67
C LEU A 322 7.98 23.95 3.08
N SER A 323 8.33 22.85 2.40
CA SER A 323 7.38 21.87 1.83
C SER A 323 6.53 21.13 2.87
N LEU A 324 6.94 21.13 4.15
CA LEU A 324 6.14 20.57 5.24
C LEU A 324 4.89 21.39 5.55
N LYS A 325 4.93 22.72 5.36
CA LYS A 325 3.85 23.62 5.82
C LYS A 325 2.45 23.25 5.32
N PRO A 326 2.23 22.89 4.04
CA PRO A 326 0.92 22.50 3.56
C PRO A 326 0.36 21.20 4.19
N LEU A 327 1.22 20.37 4.77
CA LEU A 327 0.87 19.09 5.39
C LEU A 327 0.49 19.24 6.88
N LEU A 328 0.85 20.35 7.54
CA LEU A 328 0.69 20.53 8.99
C LEU A 328 -0.76 20.51 9.48
N ASN A 329 -1.72 20.89 8.64
CA ASN A 329 -3.15 20.91 9.01
C ASN A 329 -3.91 19.68 8.50
N LYS A 330 -3.20 18.68 7.98
CA LYS A 330 -3.79 17.48 7.39
C LYS A 330 -3.58 16.27 8.28
N SER A 331 -4.51 15.33 8.15
CA SER A 331 -4.50 14.03 8.84
C SER A 331 -4.42 12.87 7.84
N VAL A 332 -4.86 13.10 6.60
CA VAL A 332 -4.72 12.18 5.47
C VAL A 332 -4.05 12.96 4.35
N TYR A 333 -3.21 12.27 3.59
CA TYR A 333 -2.46 12.84 2.46
C TYR A 333 -2.89 12.15 1.18
N ASP A 334 -3.11 12.93 0.14
CA ASP A 334 -3.59 12.42 -1.14
C ASP A 334 -2.94 13.14 -2.32
N MET A 335 -3.14 12.57 -3.50
CA MET A 335 -2.73 13.21 -4.72
C MET A 335 -3.45 14.54 -4.96
N PHE A 336 -4.67 14.71 -4.44
CA PHE A 336 -5.49 15.90 -4.66
C PHE A 336 -5.94 16.55 -3.36
N ASP A 337 -6.05 17.89 -3.36
CA ASP A 337 -6.40 18.69 -2.18
C ASP A 337 -7.90 18.78 -1.85
N ARG A 338 -8.77 18.11 -2.63
CA ARG A 338 -10.23 18.10 -2.47
C ARG A 338 -10.75 16.67 -2.32
N ASN A 339 -12.02 16.52 -1.91
CA ASN A 339 -12.79 15.26 -1.77
C ASN A 339 -12.71 14.36 -3.04
N SER A 340 -11.54 13.79 -3.23
CA SER A 340 -11.18 12.96 -4.35
C SER A 340 -11.15 11.52 -3.88
N LYS A 341 -11.01 10.61 -4.84
CA LYS A 341 -10.70 9.21 -4.55
C LYS A 341 -9.35 9.22 -3.81
N TYR A 342 -9.27 8.91 -2.53
CA TYR A 342 -7.97 8.80 -1.87
C TYR A 342 -7.25 7.54 -2.35
N THR A 343 -5.92 7.55 -2.46
CA THR A 343 -5.12 6.31 -2.62
C THR A 343 -4.29 6.02 -1.38
N LEU A 344 -4.23 4.73 -1.02
CA LEU A 344 -3.39 4.28 0.09
C LEU A 344 -1.91 4.57 -0.19
N SER A 345 -1.49 4.41 -1.44
CA SER A 345 -0.12 4.63 -1.88
C SER A 345 0.33 6.08 -1.75
N SER A 346 -0.54 7.06 -2.10
CA SER A 346 -0.20 8.47 -1.92
C SER A 346 0.05 8.81 -0.46
N HIS A 347 -0.77 8.27 0.44
CA HIS A 347 -0.57 8.50 1.87
C HIS A 347 0.80 7.99 2.33
N MET A 348 1.16 6.75 1.96
CA MET A 348 2.45 6.15 2.33
C MET A 348 3.66 6.90 1.74
N PHE A 349 3.61 7.34 0.48
CA PHE A 349 4.66 8.19 -0.10
C PHE A 349 4.89 9.48 0.69
N VAL A 350 3.82 10.10 1.20
CA VAL A 350 3.95 11.28 2.04
C VAL A 350 4.55 10.95 3.41
N LEU A 351 4.23 9.78 3.98
CA LEU A 351 4.86 9.33 5.23
C LEU A 351 6.38 9.19 5.09
N PHE A 352 6.89 8.67 3.97
CA PHE A 352 8.34 8.61 3.75
C PHE A 352 8.99 10.01 3.73
N GLY A 353 8.36 11.00 3.09
CA GLY A 353 8.84 12.37 3.15
C GLY A 353 8.84 12.95 4.57
N LEU A 354 7.79 12.69 5.34
CA LEU A 354 7.70 13.12 6.75
C LEU A 354 8.76 12.45 7.62
N TYR A 355 9.01 11.16 7.41
CA TYR A 355 10.07 10.41 8.08
C TYR A 355 11.46 10.95 7.72
N ASP A 356 11.74 11.18 6.44
CA ASP A 356 13.02 11.74 5.98
C ASP A 356 13.33 13.07 6.65
N LEU A 357 12.32 13.94 6.79
CA LEU A 357 12.47 15.25 7.43
C LEU A 357 12.42 15.19 8.97
N SER A 358 11.94 14.10 9.56
CA SER A 358 11.75 13.95 11.01
C SER A 358 13.04 14.13 11.81
N PHE A 359 14.19 13.78 11.22
CA PHE A 359 15.53 13.98 11.80
C PHE A 359 15.91 15.46 11.96
N TYR A 360 15.18 16.37 11.30
CA TYR A 360 15.48 17.81 11.26
C TYR A 360 14.27 18.71 11.61
N SER A 361 13.10 18.12 11.89
CA SER A 361 11.88 18.83 12.28
C SER A 361 11.02 17.97 13.20
N PRO A 362 10.83 18.38 14.48
CA PRO A 362 9.90 17.74 15.39
C PRO A 362 8.45 17.70 14.87
N GLU A 363 8.04 18.72 14.11
CA GLU A 363 6.72 18.79 13.49
C GLU A 363 6.54 17.72 12.42
N ALA A 364 7.59 17.43 11.64
CA ALA A 364 7.57 16.32 10.68
C ALA A 364 7.48 14.97 11.39
N LEU A 365 8.20 14.77 12.50
CA LEU A 365 8.09 13.56 13.32
C LEU A 365 6.68 13.37 13.88
N LEU A 366 6.07 14.43 14.42
CA LEU A 366 4.69 14.38 14.90
C LEU A 366 3.74 13.97 13.78
N LYS A 367 3.90 14.55 12.58
CA LYS A 367 3.05 14.25 11.42
C LYS A 367 3.26 12.86 10.86
N PHE A 368 4.49 12.36 10.86
CA PHE A 368 4.78 10.98 10.53
C PHE A 368 4.01 10.04 11.46
N ASN A 369 4.08 10.24 12.77
CA ASN A 369 3.39 9.40 13.76
C ASN A 369 1.86 9.48 13.62
N GLU A 370 1.29 10.68 13.47
CA GLU A 370 -0.15 10.87 13.23
C GLU A 370 -0.61 10.18 11.93
N GLY A 371 0.22 10.27 10.90
CA GLY A 371 0.01 9.64 9.61
C GLY A 371 0.05 8.12 9.69
N VAL A 372 1.02 7.54 10.41
CA VAL A 372 1.09 6.08 10.67
C VAL A 372 -0.15 5.59 11.40
N GLU A 373 -0.62 6.29 12.43
CA GLU A 373 -1.86 5.95 13.15
C GLU A 373 -3.11 6.08 12.28
N THR A 374 -3.06 6.96 11.27
CA THR A 374 -4.11 7.08 10.26
C THR A 374 -4.05 5.92 9.28
N LEU A 375 -2.85 5.57 8.80
CA LEU A 375 -2.60 4.43 7.92
C LEU A 375 -3.15 3.14 8.54
N LYS A 376 -2.84 2.85 9.82
CA LYS A 376 -3.38 1.67 10.52
C LYS A 376 -4.91 1.60 10.53
N LYS A 377 -5.62 2.74 10.54
CA LYS A 377 -7.08 2.74 10.54
C LYS A 377 -7.67 2.44 9.17
N ILE A 378 -6.96 2.79 8.10
CA ILE A 378 -7.50 2.76 6.72
C ILE A 378 -6.97 1.56 5.94
N LEU A 379 -5.84 1.00 6.37
CA LEU A 379 -5.16 -0.11 5.73
C LEU A 379 -6.06 -1.36 5.57
N PRO A 380 -6.82 -1.82 6.59
CA PRO A 380 -7.69 -2.99 6.44
C PRO A 380 -8.73 -2.85 5.32
N ASP A 381 -9.34 -1.67 5.21
CA ASP A 381 -10.41 -1.45 4.24
C ASP A 381 -9.86 -1.12 2.84
N MET A 382 -8.74 -0.40 2.74
CA MET A 382 -8.20 0.05 1.45
C MET A 382 -7.36 -1.01 0.75
N PHE A 383 -6.58 -1.79 1.50
CA PHE A 383 -5.66 -2.78 0.94
C PHE A 383 -6.41 -3.87 0.14
N GLU A 384 -7.57 -4.34 0.64
CA GLU A 384 -8.39 -5.34 -0.07
C GLU A 384 -9.06 -4.77 -1.35
N ASN A 385 -9.34 -3.47 -1.38
CA ASN A 385 -10.12 -2.81 -2.43
C ASN A 385 -9.25 -2.19 -3.54
N GLU A 386 -7.95 -2.03 -3.32
CA GLU A 386 -6.99 -1.43 -4.26
C GLU A 386 -6.04 -2.46 -4.89
N LYS A 387 -6.53 -3.67 -5.22
CA LYS A 387 -5.72 -4.77 -5.80
C LYS A 387 -4.87 -4.40 -7.03
N PHE A 388 -5.25 -3.35 -7.76
CA PHE A 388 -4.47 -2.84 -8.87
C PHE A 388 -3.08 -2.31 -8.43
N TYR A 389 -2.96 -1.81 -7.19
CA TYR A 389 -1.74 -1.27 -6.60
C TYR A 389 -1.08 -2.20 -5.59
N GLU A 390 -1.54 -3.46 -5.48
CA GLU A 390 -1.14 -4.39 -4.42
C GLU A 390 0.38 -4.52 -4.29
N ASP A 391 1.09 -4.71 -5.40
CA ASP A 391 2.56 -4.88 -5.37
C ASP A 391 3.30 -3.62 -4.88
N ILE A 392 2.82 -2.43 -5.30
CA ILE A 392 3.36 -1.13 -4.84
C ILE A 392 3.06 -0.95 -3.35
N GLN A 393 1.85 -1.29 -2.93
CA GLN A 393 1.43 -1.15 -1.54
C GLN A 393 2.24 -2.09 -0.64
N ILE A 394 2.43 -3.34 -1.05
CA ILE A 394 3.28 -4.31 -0.35
C ILE A 394 4.70 -3.75 -0.22
N ALA A 395 5.29 -3.26 -1.31
CA ALA A 395 6.62 -2.67 -1.30
C ALA A 395 6.74 -1.48 -0.32
N GLN A 396 5.74 -0.60 -0.31
CA GLN A 396 5.68 0.53 0.63
C GLN A 396 5.48 0.07 2.08
N ILE A 397 4.65 -0.94 2.33
CA ILE A 397 4.42 -1.48 3.69
C ILE A 397 5.70 -2.17 4.18
N LYS A 398 6.43 -2.92 3.33
CA LYS A 398 7.72 -3.53 3.68
C LYS A 398 8.72 -2.45 4.09
N ALA A 399 8.83 -1.39 3.29
CA ALA A 399 9.72 -0.27 3.58
C ALA A 399 9.32 0.50 4.84
N LEU A 400 8.03 0.79 5.05
CA LEU A 400 7.56 1.41 6.29
C LEU A 400 7.81 0.52 7.51
N ASN A 401 7.61 -0.79 7.38
CA ASN A 401 7.83 -1.69 8.50
C ASN A 401 9.30 -1.84 8.88
N SER A 402 10.23 -1.70 7.92
CA SER A 402 11.67 -1.62 8.22
C SER A 402 12.05 -0.41 9.10
N ILE A 403 11.21 0.63 9.09
CA ILE A 403 11.37 1.83 9.94
C ILE A 403 10.68 1.64 11.30
N LEU A 404 9.47 1.10 11.26
CA LEU A 404 8.55 1.09 12.40
C LEU A 404 8.73 -0.12 13.31
N GLU A 405 9.20 -1.25 12.76
CA GLU A 405 9.31 -2.54 13.45
C GLU A 405 8.00 -2.90 14.18
N ASP A 406 6.86 -2.63 13.54
CA ASP A 406 5.54 -2.76 14.14
C ASP A 406 4.82 -4.00 13.59
N PRO A 407 4.58 -5.04 14.41
CA PRO A 407 3.96 -6.28 13.98
C PRO A 407 2.60 -6.11 13.31
N TYR A 408 1.91 -4.98 13.53
CA TYR A 408 0.67 -4.66 12.84
C TYR A 408 0.83 -4.65 11.31
N PHE A 409 1.93 -4.08 10.79
CA PHE A 409 2.15 -4.03 9.35
C PHE A 409 2.57 -5.39 8.78
N GLU A 410 3.21 -6.23 9.59
CA GLU A 410 3.54 -7.61 9.20
C GLU A 410 2.30 -8.41 8.83
N GLU A 411 1.14 -8.15 9.46
CA GLU A 411 -0.13 -8.80 9.14
C GLU A 411 -0.55 -8.61 7.67
N PHE A 412 -0.09 -7.52 7.03
CA PHE A 412 -0.34 -7.19 5.62
C PHE A 412 0.80 -7.63 4.70
N LEU A 413 1.93 -8.06 5.27
CA LEU A 413 3.13 -8.51 4.56
C LEU A 413 3.30 -10.02 4.51
N VAL A 414 2.45 -10.79 5.21
CA VAL A 414 2.61 -12.24 5.33
C VAL A 414 2.51 -12.95 3.98
N ASP A 415 3.69 -13.20 3.39
CA ASP A 415 4.20 -14.54 3.09
C ASP A 415 5.03 -14.99 4.32
N VAL A 416 4.68 -16.09 5.00
CA VAL A 416 5.40 -16.54 6.23
C VAL A 416 6.74 -17.17 5.86
N GLU A 417 7.84 -16.63 6.38
CA GLU A 417 9.19 -17.18 6.29
C GLU A 417 9.33 -18.63 6.77
N LEU A 418 10.19 -19.36 6.07
CA LEU A 418 10.78 -20.64 6.44
C LEU A 418 11.61 -20.49 7.71
N LEU A 419 11.26 -21.26 8.74
CA LEU A 419 12.23 -21.67 9.75
C LEU A 419 12.35 -23.19 9.65
N ASP A 420 13.51 -23.63 9.19
CA ASP A 420 13.95 -25.02 9.31
C ASP A 420 13.96 -25.37 10.80
N VAL A 421 13.09 -26.31 11.17
CA VAL A 421 13.25 -27.08 12.39
C VAL A 421 12.98 -28.53 12.00
N GLU A 422 14.03 -29.34 12.12
CA GLU A 422 14.09 -30.78 11.77
C GLU A 422 12.94 -31.62 12.33
#